data_AF-A0A183I7F4-F1
#
_entry.id   AF-A0A183I7F4-F1
#
_cell.length_a   1.000
_cell.length_b   1.000
_cell.length_c   1.000
_cell.angle_alpha   90.00
_cell.angle_beta   90.00
_cell.angle_gamma   90.00
#
_symmetry.space_group_name_H-M   'P 1'
#
loop_
_entity.id
_entity.type
_entity.pdbx_description
1 polymer ?
#
loop_
_entity_poly.entity_id
_entity_poly.type
_entity_poly.pdbx_seq_one_letter_code
_entity_poly.pdbx_strand_id
1 'polypeptide(L)'
;ASPNQSSTSTESSQLRHQHQHQSQSQQQQPTRPLTANEIKAAKIREALEKMREADIKKIYVKFFIDDGSSTISLLIDERWTVAECIRRIATKLNVPLSEHHTIVEEYPELYIKRIYEDHEYLVENIMMWTLNSQNKLYFTRRLDKYSFLDRPEEFLVTEKNIDTLVHGPPSPNTKRQVIREL
;
A
#
# COMPACT_ATOMS: atom_id res chain seq x y z
N ALA A 1 -64.53 -14.58 -33.45
CA ALA A 1 -63.38 -15.46 -33.17
C ALA A 1 -63.07 -15.38 -31.67
N SER A 2 -63.28 -16.49 -30.97
CA SER A 2 -62.79 -16.90 -29.64
C SER A 2 -62.44 -18.40 -29.82
N PRO A 3 -61.53 -19.07 -29.07
CA PRO A 3 -61.29 -19.07 -27.60
C PRO A 3 -59.77 -18.92 -27.25
N ASN A 4 -59.33 -18.60 -26.02
CA ASN A 4 -59.27 -19.28 -24.72
C ASN A 4 -58.26 -20.47 -24.58
N GLN A 5 -57.45 -20.37 -23.51
CA GLN A 5 -56.80 -21.41 -22.67
C GLN A 5 -55.36 -21.93 -22.91
N SER A 6 -54.63 -21.87 -21.78
CA SER A 6 -53.81 -22.93 -21.12
C SER A 6 -52.42 -23.32 -21.62
N SER A 7 -51.43 -23.23 -20.70
CA SER A 7 -50.33 -24.20 -20.52
C SER A 7 -49.55 -23.89 -19.23
N THR A 8 -49.77 -24.62 -18.13
CA THR A 8 -49.08 -25.83 -17.63
C THR A 8 -47.92 -25.56 -16.66
N SER A 9 -48.12 -25.98 -15.41
CA SER A 9 -47.12 -26.42 -14.44
C SER A 9 -46.35 -27.64 -14.96
N THR A 10 -45.15 -27.91 -14.41
CA THR A 10 -44.70 -29.24 -13.89
C THR A 10 -43.18 -29.31 -13.66
N GLU A 11 -42.83 -29.69 -12.42
CA GLU A 11 -41.71 -30.54 -11.93
C GLU A 11 -40.25 -30.19 -12.26
N SER A 12 -39.43 -29.91 -11.23
CA SER A 12 -38.68 -30.86 -10.37
C SER A 12 -37.28 -31.13 -10.94
N SER A 13 -36.25 -30.86 -10.14
CA SER A 13 -35.43 -31.92 -9.53
C SER A 13 -34.18 -31.34 -8.87
N GLN A 14 -34.00 -31.79 -7.64
CA GLN A 14 -32.81 -31.68 -6.82
C GLN A 14 -31.53 -32.03 -7.60
N LEU A 15 -30.49 -31.21 -7.48
CA LEU A 15 -29.12 -31.64 -7.74
C LEU A 15 -28.22 -31.29 -6.56
N ARG A 16 -27.95 -32.35 -5.78
CA ARG A 16 -26.87 -32.49 -4.81
C ARG A 16 -25.58 -31.94 -5.38
N HIS A 17 -24.97 -30.99 -4.68
CA HIS A 17 -23.56 -30.66 -4.87
C HIS A 17 -22.71 -31.81 -4.31
N GLN A 18 -22.27 -32.69 -5.21
CA GLN A 18 -21.22 -33.66 -4.92
C GLN A 18 -19.88 -32.91 -4.92
N HIS A 19 -19.32 -32.69 -3.74
CA HIS A 19 -17.93 -32.26 -3.58
C HIS A 19 -17.02 -33.37 -4.12
N GLN A 20 -16.55 -33.21 -5.35
CA GLN A 20 -15.51 -34.06 -5.92
C GLN A 20 -14.17 -33.47 -5.48
N HIS A 21 -13.56 -34.11 -4.48
CA HIS A 21 -12.15 -33.91 -4.16
C HIS A 21 -11.31 -34.29 -5.39
N GLN A 22 -10.86 -33.30 -6.14
CA GLN A 22 -9.86 -33.49 -7.18
C GLN A 22 -8.50 -33.48 -6.49
N SER A 23 -8.05 -34.66 -6.08
CA SER A 23 -6.68 -34.92 -5.64
C SER A 23 -5.74 -34.56 -6.80
N GLN A 24 -5.08 -33.40 -6.73
CA GLN A 24 -3.92 -33.13 -7.58
C GLN A 24 -2.81 -34.10 -7.17
N SER A 25 -2.74 -35.23 -7.86
CA SER A 25 -1.53 -36.05 -7.89
C SER A 25 -0.42 -35.20 -8.50
N GLN A 26 0.39 -34.57 -7.65
CA GLN A 26 1.72 -34.12 -8.02
C GLN A 26 2.49 -35.38 -8.46
N GLN A 27 2.48 -35.66 -9.75
CA GLN A 27 3.47 -36.52 -10.35
C GLN A 27 4.83 -35.87 -10.10
N GLN A 28 5.52 -36.37 -9.08
CA GLN A 28 6.94 -36.14 -8.88
C GLN A 28 7.64 -36.71 -10.11
N GLN A 29 7.92 -35.86 -11.09
CA GLN A 29 8.90 -36.18 -12.11
C GLN A 29 10.21 -36.47 -11.38
N PRO A 30 10.94 -37.54 -11.73
CA PRO A 30 12.24 -37.77 -11.16
C PRO A 30 13.11 -36.57 -11.49
N THR A 31 13.66 -35.90 -10.47
CA THR A 31 14.64 -34.83 -10.63
C THR A 31 15.85 -35.43 -11.35
N ARG A 32 15.88 -35.28 -12.68
CA ARG A 32 17.04 -35.68 -13.48
C ARG A 32 18.25 -34.94 -12.89
N PRO A 33 19.37 -35.63 -12.62
CA PRO A 33 20.57 -34.98 -12.12
C PRO A 33 20.97 -33.87 -13.11
N LEU A 34 21.19 -32.67 -12.56
CA LEU A 34 21.59 -31.50 -13.33
C LEU A 34 22.87 -31.84 -14.11
N THR A 35 22.89 -31.51 -15.40
CA THR A 35 24.08 -31.61 -16.24
C THR A 35 25.17 -30.68 -15.69
N ALA A 36 26.44 -30.99 -16.00
CA ALA A 36 27.56 -30.15 -15.59
C ALA A 36 27.41 -28.68 -16.04
N ASN A 37 26.76 -28.46 -17.19
CA ASN A 37 26.45 -27.13 -17.70
C ASN A 37 25.39 -26.42 -16.84
N GLU A 38 24.33 -27.11 -16.41
CA GLU A 38 23.32 -26.55 -15.50
C GLU A 38 23.90 -26.23 -14.12
N ILE A 39 24.78 -27.08 -13.58
CA ILE A 39 25.47 -26.81 -12.31
C ILE A 39 26.36 -25.56 -12.44
N LYS A 40 27.11 -25.43 -13.55
CA LYS A 40 27.95 -24.25 -13.81
C LYS A 40 27.10 -23.00 -13.97
N ALA A 41 26.00 -23.07 -14.70
CA ALA A 41 25.06 -21.96 -14.87
C ALA A 41 24.42 -21.53 -13.54
N ALA A 42 24.04 -22.47 -12.68
CA ALA A 42 23.50 -22.18 -11.36
C ALA A 42 24.51 -21.43 -10.47
N LYS A 43 25.77 -21.88 -10.45
CA LYS A 43 26.85 -21.20 -9.71
C LYS A 43 27.11 -19.78 -10.20
N ILE A 44 27.07 -19.56 -11.52
CA ILE A 44 27.23 -18.22 -12.10
C ILE A 44 26.06 -17.32 -11.67
N ARG A 45 24.82 -17.82 -11.75
CA ARG A 45 23.63 -17.07 -11.34
C ARG A 45 23.69 -16.67 -9.87
N GLU A 46 24.07 -17.60 -9.00
CA GLU A 46 24.23 -17.35 -7.57
C GLU A 46 25.31 -16.28 -7.30
N ALA A 47 26.44 -16.35 -8.01
CA ALA A 47 27.50 -15.35 -7.89
C ALA A 47 27.03 -13.96 -8.32
N LEU A 48 26.34 -13.86 -9.47
CA LEU A 48 25.77 -12.60 -9.96
C LEU A 48 24.74 -12.01 -8.99
N GLU A 49 23.90 -12.85 -8.39
CA GLU A 49 22.92 -12.42 -7.40
C GLU A 49 23.59 -11.90 -6.12
N LYS A 50 24.63 -12.57 -5.63
CA LYS A 50 25.42 -12.09 -4.48
C LYS A 50 26.13 -10.77 -4.78
N MET A 51 26.69 -10.62 -5.98
CA MET A 51 27.32 -9.36 -6.40
C MET A 51 26.29 -8.23 -6.42
N ARG A 52 25.11 -8.47 -7.00
CA ARG A 52 24.01 -7.50 -7.04
C ARG A 52 23.49 -7.14 -5.64
N GLU A 53 23.48 -8.10 -4.72
CA GLU A 53 23.04 -7.88 -3.34
C GLU A 53 24.07 -7.12 -2.50
N ALA A 54 25.36 -7.32 -2.79
CA ALA A 54 26.45 -6.59 -2.15
C ALA A 54 26.54 -5.12 -2.62
N ASP A 55 26.11 -4.82 -3.84
CA ASP A 55 26.11 -3.47 -4.42
C ASP A 55 24.96 -2.57 -3.92
N ILE A 56 24.04 -3.14 -3.14
CA ILE A 56 22.91 -2.40 -2.59
C ILE A 56 23.38 -1.39 -1.56
N LYS A 57 23.04 -0.13 -1.79
CA LYS A 57 23.27 0.93 -0.82
C LYS A 57 22.39 0.76 0.41
N LYS A 58 23.02 0.86 1.58
CA LYS A 58 22.35 0.82 2.88
C LYS A 58 22.76 2.03 3.71
N ILE A 59 21.79 2.71 4.31
CA ILE A 59 22.02 3.87 5.16
C ILE A 59 21.42 3.64 6.55
N TYR A 60 22.09 4.16 7.58
CA TYR A 60 21.59 4.08 8.95
C TYR A 60 20.73 5.32 9.23
N VAL A 61 19.44 5.10 9.46
CA VAL A 61 18.46 6.18 9.61
C VAL A 61 17.89 6.16 11.02
N LYS A 62 17.83 7.35 11.63
CA LYS A 62 17.21 7.59 12.93
C LYS A 62 15.84 8.22 12.74
N PHE A 63 14.84 7.66 13.40
CA PHE A 63 13.48 8.19 13.48
C PHE A 63 13.19 8.64 14.91
N PHE A 64 12.63 9.82 15.05
CA PHE A 64 12.03 10.32 16.27
C PHE A 64 10.61 9.74 16.40
N ILE A 65 10.23 9.26 17.58
CA ILE A 65 8.89 8.70 17.79
C ILE A 65 7.98 9.81 18.31
N ASP A 66 6.82 9.98 17.67
CA ASP A 66 5.80 10.97 18.02
C ASP A 66 6.36 12.40 18.20
N ASP A 67 6.48 12.89 19.44
CA ASP A 67 6.99 14.22 19.78
C ASP A 67 8.54 14.31 19.78
N GLY A 68 9.21 13.17 19.57
CA GLY A 68 10.66 13.05 19.60
C GLY A 68 11.26 12.80 20.97
N SER A 69 10.44 12.46 21.98
CA SER A 69 10.90 12.01 23.30
C SER A 69 11.74 10.73 23.24
N SER A 70 11.53 9.89 22.24
CA SER A 70 12.30 8.67 22.00
C SER A 70 12.69 8.53 20.54
N THR A 71 13.65 7.64 20.26
CA THR A 71 14.13 7.39 18.90
C THR A 71 14.30 5.91 18.63
N ILE A 72 14.17 5.53 17.37
CA ILE A 72 14.51 4.21 16.85
C ILE A 72 15.45 4.39 15.66
N SER A 73 16.30 3.40 15.41
CA SER A 73 17.17 3.43 14.24
C SER A 73 17.13 2.10 13.49
N LEU A 74 17.24 2.21 12.17
CA LEU A 74 17.21 1.09 11.23
C LEU A 74 18.33 1.24 10.21
N LEU A 75 18.88 0.11 9.79
CA LEU A 75 19.67 0.03 8.56
C LEU A 75 18.70 -0.18 7.40
N ILE A 76 18.65 0.78 6.48
CA ILE A 76 17.66 0.85 5.41
C ILE A 76 18.36 0.68 4.07
N ASP A 77 17.85 -0.26 3.29
CA ASP A 77 18.23 -0.56 1.91
C ASP A 77 17.55 0.44 0.95
N GLU A 78 18.23 0.85 -0.12
CA GLU A 78 17.70 1.76 -1.13
C GLU A 78 16.42 1.30 -1.83
N ARG A 79 16.10 0.01 -1.78
CA ARG A 79 14.86 -0.58 -2.32
C ARG A 79 13.65 -0.42 -1.40
N TRP A 80 13.83 0.06 -0.17
CA TRP A 80 12.74 0.14 0.79
C TRP A 80 11.88 1.37 0.53
N THR A 81 10.59 1.13 0.32
CA THR A 81 9.59 2.19 0.36
C THR A 81 9.31 2.62 1.79
N VAL A 82 8.70 3.79 1.94
CA VAL A 82 8.21 4.32 3.21
C VAL A 82 7.27 3.32 3.89
N ALA A 83 6.40 2.62 3.16
CA ALA A 83 5.55 1.56 3.71
C ALA A 83 6.34 0.38 4.30
N GLU A 84 7.43 -0.04 3.67
CA GLU A 84 8.31 -1.08 4.24
C GLU A 84 8.99 -0.57 5.51
N CYS A 85 9.49 0.67 5.51
CA CYS A 85 10.07 1.29 6.70
C CYS A 85 9.07 1.35 7.87
N ILE A 86 7.83 1.79 7.62
CA ILE A 86 6.75 1.84 8.62
C ILE A 86 6.49 0.45 9.20
N ARG A 87 6.35 -0.58 8.37
CA ARG A 87 6.15 -1.97 8.82
C ARG A 87 7.30 -2.46 9.71
N ARG A 88 8.54 -2.14 9.35
CA ARG A 88 9.74 -2.54 10.11
C ARG A 88 9.84 -1.82 11.44
N ILE A 89 9.52 -0.52 11.48
CA ILE A 89 9.47 0.26 12.72
C ILE A 89 8.39 -0.29 13.65
N ALA A 90 7.16 -0.48 13.14
CA ALA A 90 6.04 -1.02 13.93
C ALA A 90 6.38 -2.39 14.54
N THR A 91 6.96 -3.28 13.73
CA THR A 91 7.45 -4.60 14.20
C THR A 91 8.49 -4.45 15.30
N LYS A 92 9.48 -3.56 15.13
CA LYS A 92 10.57 -3.37 16.08
C LYS A 92 10.11 -2.70 17.39
N LEU A 93 9.07 -1.86 17.33
CA LEU A 93 8.43 -1.25 18.50
C LEU A 93 7.38 -2.17 19.15
N ASN A 94 7.07 -3.32 18.55
CA ASN A 94 6.01 -4.23 18.97
C ASN A 94 4.64 -3.53 19.09
N VAL A 95 4.30 -2.68 18.12
CA VAL A 95 3.00 -2.01 18.03
C VAL A 95 2.20 -2.56 16.85
N PRO A 96 0.86 -2.67 16.96
CA PRO A 96 0.03 -3.04 15.82
C PRO A 96 0.20 -2.04 14.68
N LEU A 97 0.37 -2.55 13.46
CA LEU A 97 0.37 -1.71 12.27
C LEU A 97 -1.03 -1.10 12.08
N SER A 98 -1.07 0.17 11.68
CA SER A 98 -2.28 0.92 11.37
C SER A 98 -1.98 1.85 10.20
N GLU A 99 -3.00 2.11 9.38
CA GLU A 99 -3.07 3.07 8.28
C GLU A 99 -2.69 4.50 8.68
N HIS A 100 -2.83 4.86 9.95
CA HIS A 100 -2.44 6.19 10.42
C HIS A 100 -0.94 6.31 10.66
N HIS A 101 -0.19 5.21 10.76
CA HIS A 101 1.26 5.30 10.92
C HIS A 101 1.89 5.88 9.66
N THR A 102 2.79 6.83 9.87
CA THR A 102 3.47 7.52 8.77
C THR A 102 4.89 7.91 9.16
N ILE A 103 5.69 8.20 8.14
CA ILE A 103 6.95 8.92 8.29
C ILE A 103 6.71 10.38 7.91
N VAL A 104 7.11 11.31 8.78
CA VAL A 104 7.07 12.75 8.54
C VAL A 104 8.49 13.26 8.47
N GLU A 105 8.84 13.94 7.39
CA GLU A 105 10.06 14.73 7.31
C GLU A 105 9.81 16.15 7.84
N GLU A 106 10.76 16.66 8.62
CA GLU A 106 10.78 18.03 9.10
C GLU A 106 12.04 18.71 8.57
N TYR A 107 11.88 19.93 8.07
CA TYR A 107 12.92 20.88 7.72
C TYR A 107 12.90 22.01 8.76
N PRO A 108 13.63 21.89 9.90
CA PRO A 108 13.49 22.83 11.01
C PRO A 108 13.84 24.28 10.62
N GLU A 109 14.85 24.45 9.78
CA GLU A 109 15.28 25.78 9.31
C GLU A 109 14.23 26.48 8.44
N LEU A 110 13.37 25.70 7.77
CA LEU A 110 12.31 26.22 6.91
C LEU A 110 10.93 26.22 7.58
N TYR A 111 10.82 25.65 8.79
CA TYR A 111 9.56 25.45 9.51
C TYR A 111 8.53 24.64 8.71
N ILE A 112 8.99 23.70 7.88
CA ILE A 112 8.13 22.86 7.03
C ILE A 112 8.13 21.42 7.55
N LYS A 113 6.95 20.80 7.51
CA LYS A 113 6.76 19.36 7.70
C LYS A 113 6.01 18.77 6.52
N ARG A 114 6.43 17.60 6.07
CA ARG A 114 5.78 16.85 5.00
C ARG A 114 5.58 15.41 5.44
N ILE A 115 4.39 14.88 5.15
CA ILE A 115 4.12 13.46 5.25
C ILE A 115 4.68 12.79 3.99
N TYR A 116 5.49 11.75 4.13
CA TYR A 116 5.84 10.92 2.98
C TYR A 116 4.67 10.04 2.56
N GLU A 117 4.55 9.85 1.24
CA GLU A 117 3.68 8.86 0.65
C GLU A 117 4.27 7.45 0.76
N ASP A 118 3.41 6.46 0.90
CA ASP A 118 3.81 5.08 1.22
C ASP A 118 4.65 4.40 0.14
N HIS A 119 4.52 4.87 -1.09
CA HIS A 119 5.21 4.34 -2.27
C HIS A 119 6.60 4.97 -2.50
N GLU A 120 6.92 6.07 -1.81
CA GLU A 120 8.21 6.75 -1.98
C GLU A 120 9.37 5.91 -1.44
N TYR A 121 10.52 5.96 -2.10
CA TYR A 121 11.75 5.34 -1.60
C TYR A 121 12.42 6.27 -0.59
N LEU A 122 12.66 5.76 0.62
CA LEU A 122 13.14 6.61 1.70
C LEU A 122 14.61 7.05 1.48
N VAL A 123 15.45 6.13 0.98
CA VAL A 123 16.86 6.43 0.75
C VAL A 123 17.03 7.47 -0.33
N GLU A 124 16.28 7.40 -1.43
CA GLU A 124 16.31 8.41 -2.49
C GLU A 124 15.99 9.80 -1.95
N ASN A 125 14.96 9.90 -1.10
CA ASN A 125 14.57 11.16 -0.48
C ASN A 125 15.65 11.72 0.48
N ILE A 126 16.22 10.88 1.34
CA ILE A 126 17.28 11.29 2.28
C ILE A 126 18.55 11.73 1.53
N MET A 127 18.86 11.13 0.38
CA MET A 127 20.02 11.51 -0.43
C MET A 127 19.91 12.92 -1.05
N MET A 128 18.74 13.55 -1.01
CA MET A 128 18.55 14.95 -1.39
C MET A 128 18.94 15.93 -0.26
N TRP A 129 19.15 15.44 0.95
CA TRP A 129 19.55 16.28 2.09
C TRP A 129 21.03 16.66 1.99
N THR A 130 21.38 17.81 2.57
CA THR A 130 22.79 18.22 2.69
C THR A 130 23.51 17.36 3.74
N LEU A 131 24.83 17.22 3.61
CA LEU A 131 25.65 16.35 4.49
C LEU A 131 25.48 16.65 5.98
N ASN A 132 25.28 17.92 6.34
CA ASN A 132 25.10 18.39 7.73
C ASN A 132 23.65 18.81 8.00
N SER A 133 22.69 18.17 7.32
CA SER A 133 21.27 18.51 7.44
C SER A 133 20.79 18.36 8.88
N GLN A 134 20.03 19.35 9.35
CA GLN A 134 19.29 19.31 10.61
C GLN A 134 17.89 18.71 10.45
N ASN A 135 17.55 18.25 9.25
CA ASN A 135 16.26 17.64 8.97
C ASN A 135 16.06 16.38 9.83
N LYS A 136 14.80 16.11 10.14
CA LYS A 136 14.43 15.02 11.04
C LYS A 136 13.36 14.17 10.40
N LEU A 137 13.41 12.87 10.68
CA LEU A 137 12.35 11.94 10.35
C LEU A 137 11.61 11.55 11.62
N TYR A 138 10.29 11.63 11.58
CA TYR A 138 9.41 11.23 12.66
C TYR A 138 8.60 10.02 12.23
N PHE A 139 8.50 9.01 13.09
CA PHE A 139 7.49 7.97 13.02
C PHE A 139 6.35 8.34 13.97
N THR A 140 5.17 8.61 13.42
CA THR A 140 4.01 9.07 14.22
C THR A 140 2.70 8.67 13.55
N ARG A 141 1.57 8.98 14.19
CA ARG A 141 0.23 8.78 13.64
C ARG A 141 -0.36 10.07 13.08
N ARG A 142 -0.89 10.02 11.85
CA ARG A 142 -1.51 11.13 11.13
C ARG A 142 -2.85 10.68 10.53
N LEU A 143 -3.95 11.07 11.17
CA LEU A 143 -5.30 10.73 10.73
C LEU A 143 -5.68 11.50 9.45
N ASP A 144 -5.02 12.62 9.19
CA ASP A 144 -5.28 13.49 8.05
C ASP A 144 -4.73 12.94 6.73
N LYS A 145 -3.70 12.07 6.76
CA LYS A 145 -3.03 11.53 5.56
C LYS A 145 -3.99 10.92 4.54
N TYR A 146 -4.92 10.09 5.02
CA TYR A 146 -5.88 9.35 4.19
C TYR A 146 -7.31 9.82 4.39
N SER A 147 -7.53 10.96 5.05
CA SER A 147 -8.87 11.47 5.36
C SER A 147 -9.76 11.70 4.13
N PHE A 148 -9.15 11.93 2.96
CA PHE A 148 -9.86 12.05 1.69
C PHE A 148 -10.42 10.72 1.16
N LEU A 149 -9.90 9.58 1.59
CA LEU A 149 -10.45 8.27 1.24
C LEU A 149 -11.73 7.98 2.03
N ASP A 150 -11.80 8.44 3.27
CA ASP A 150 -12.95 8.25 4.15
C ASP A 150 -14.09 9.22 3.81
N ARG A 151 -13.75 10.46 3.42
CA ARG A 151 -14.72 11.53 3.13
C ARG A 151 -14.43 12.20 1.78
N PRO A 152 -14.41 11.46 0.66
CA PRO A 152 -13.98 11.98 -0.64
C PRO A 152 -14.80 13.19 -1.11
N GLU A 153 -16.06 13.29 -0.71
CA GLU A 153 -16.94 14.42 -1.01
C GLU A 153 -16.41 15.76 -0.49
N GLU A 154 -15.70 15.78 0.63
CA GLU A 154 -15.14 17.02 1.20
C GLU A 154 -13.92 17.53 0.41
N PHE A 155 -13.25 16.64 -0.34
CA PHE A 155 -12.00 16.96 -1.02
C PHE A 155 -12.13 16.99 -2.54
N LEU A 156 -13.01 16.16 -3.10
CA LEU A 156 -13.15 15.95 -4.54
C LEU A 156 -14.37 16.65 -5.15
N VAL A 157 -15.34 17.09 -4.33
CA VAL A 157 -16.50 17.85 -4.81
C VAL A 157 -16.22 19.34 -4.64
N THR A 158 -16.37 20.06 -5.75
CA THR A 158 -16.16 21.51 -5.84
C THR A 158 -17.32 22.14 -6.60
N GLU A 159 -17.48 23.47 -6.49
CA GLU A 159 -18.46 24.20 -7.29
C GLU A 159 -18.30 23.96 -8.80
N LYS A 160 -17.08 23.62 -9.26
CA LYS A 160 -16.76 23.42 -10.67
C LYS A 160 -17.20 22.05 -11.22
N ASN A 161 -17.30 21.03 -10.38
CA ASN A 161 -17.56 19.65 -10.83
C ASN A 161 -18.84 19.04 -10.24
N ILE A 162 -19.55 19.75 -9.35
CA ILE A 162 -20.78 19.27 -8.73
C ILE A 162 -21.86 18.87 -9.76
N ASP A 163 -21.95 19.58 -10.88
CA ASP A 163 -22.95 19.30 -11.93
C ASP A 163 -22.53 18.13 -12.85
N THR A 164 -21.29 17.65 -12.75
CA THR A 164 -20.77 16.51 -13.54
C THR A 164 -20.95 15.15 -12.87
N LEU A 165 -21.44 15.12 -11.63
CA LEU A 165 -21.75 13.88 -10.91
C LEU A 165 -23.07 13.30 -11.47
N VAL A 166 -22.95 12.47 -12.50
CA VAL A 166 -24.05 12.00 -13.38
C VAL A 166 -25.14 11.16 -12.66
N HIS A 167 -24.95 10.77 -11.39
CA HIS A 167 -25.98 10.09 -10.60
C HIS A 167 -26.26 10.80 -9.27
N GLY A 168 -27.00 11.89 -9.37
CA GLY A 168 -27.74 12.50 -8.28
C GLY A 168 -28.09 13.95 -8.59
N PRO A 169 -29.35 14.32 -8.86
CA PRO A 169 -29.69 15.73 -8.89
C PRO A 169 -29.40 16.30 -7.49
N PRO A 170 -28.67 17.43 -7.39
CA PRO A 170 -28.45 18.08 -6.12
C PRO A 170 -29.82 18.48 -5.58
N SER A 171 -30.15 18.02 -4.38
CA SER A 171 -31.17 18.72 -3.63
C SER A 171 -30.74 20.18 -3.56
N PRO A 172 -31.65 21.17 -3.73
CA PRO A 172 -31.35 22.57 -3.47
C PRO A 172 -30.67 22.80 -2.10
N ASN A 173 -30.86 21.86 -1.17
CA ASN A 173 -30.20 21.84 0.14
C ASN A 173 -28.69 21.54 0.05
N THR A 174 -28.25 20.65 -0.85
CA THR A 174 -26.83 20.26 -1.02
C THR A 174 -26.00 21.43 -1.53
N LYS A 175 -26.50 22.19 -2.50
CA LYS A 175 -25.82 23.42 -2.97
C LYS A 175 -25.77 24.51 -1.89
N ARG A 176 -26.84 24.67 -1.09
CA ARG A 176 -26.86 25.67 -0.02
C ARG A 176 -25.93 25.32 1.15
N GLN A 177 -25.72 24.05 1.45
CA GLN A 177 -24.88 23.61 2.56
C GLN A 177 -23.39 23.82 2.24
N VAL A 178 -22.96 23.52 1.01
CA VAL A 178 -21.59 23.80 0.53
C VAL A 178 -21.28 25.30 0.50
N ILE A 179 -22.25 26.15 0.13
CA ILE A 179 -22.04 27.61 0.04
C ILE A 179 -22.08 28.31 1.41
N ARG A 180 -22.70 27.73 2.44
CA ARG A 180 -22.87 28.39 3.76
C ARG A 180 -21.70 28.22 4.72
N GLU A 181 -20.77 27.30 4.46
CA GLU A 181 -19.64 26.99 5.35
C GLU A 181 -18.29 27.57 4.86
N LEU A 182 -18.32 28.48 3.88
CA LEU A 182 -17.22 29.38 3.51
C LEU A 182 -17.56 30.82 3.93
#